data_AF-A0A527TYP7-F1
#
_entry.id   AF-A0A527TYP7-F1
#
_cell.length_a   1.000
_cell.length_b   1.000
_cell.length_c   1.000
_cell.angle_alpha   90.00
_cell.angle_beta   90.00
_cell.angle_gamma   90.00
#
_symmetry.space_group_name_H-M   'P 1'
#
loop_
_entity.id
_entity.type
_entity.pdbx_description
1 polymer ?
#
loop_
_entity_poly.entity_id
_entity_poly.type
_entity_poly.pdbx_seq_one_letter_code
_entity_poly.pdbx_strand_id
1 'polypeptide(L)'
;MDHDEDEKAPNVPGGRGSRNHQRQDPGPASGRIFADRGSDFLDIRYQHVRKVAVDAGINEGLQRGIMVLPEPKAPARVREDVAIDVLVDAGFTLLGSWVSTEAGIGVSVRAPRDPGVYAFVVGGSVKYIGLTKSGFHRRMYNYQKPGSTQRTSQRLNEIITEQLGIGAVVDIYIAAPPALEWNGLPVHTAVGLESALIEMIQPPWNKMGVGVLLE
;
A
#
# COMPACT_ATOMS: atom_id res chain seq x y z
N MET A 1 58.96 -8.06 -28.92
CA MET A 1 58.85 -9.45 -28.44
C MET A 1 57.38 -9.70 -28.15
N ASP A 2 56.51 -9.41 -29.12
CA ASP A 2 56.21 -10.20 -30.34
C ASP A 2 55.32 -11.38 -29.92
N HIS A 3 54.04 -11.45 -30.30
CA HIS A 3 53.53 -11.30 -31.65
C HIS A 3 52.16 -10.61 -31.73
N ASP A 4 52.09 -9.70 -32.69
CA ASP A 4 50.89 -9.19 -33.36
C ASP A 4 50.56 -10.06 -34.59
N GLU A 5 49.25 -10.06 -34.89
CA GLU A 5 48.61 -9.94 -36.22
C GLU A 5 48.43 -11.11 -37.22
N ASP A 6 47.39 -10.86 -38.04
CA ASP A 6 46.85 -11.53 -39.25
C ASP A 6 45.82 -12.67 -39.04
N GLU A 7 44.64 -12.71 -39.69
CA GLU A 7 44.29 -12.20 -41.03
C GLU A 7 42.75 -12.09 -41.27
N LYS A 8 42.32 -10.90 -41.69
CA LYS A 8 41.40 -10.51 -42.80
C LYS A 8 40.15 -11.34 -43.22
N ALA A 9 39.05 -10.60 -43.39
CA ALA A 9 37.76 -10.95 -44.02
C ALA A 9 37.82 -11.27 -45.54
N PRO A 10 36.70 -11.75 -46.14
CA PRO A 10 36.11 -10.94 -47.21
C PRO A 10 34.56 -10.91 -47.26
N ASN A 11 34.10 -10.08 -48.20
CA ASN A 11 32.83 -9.39 -48.37
C ASN A 11 32.00 -10.01 -49.55
N VAL A 12 30.67 -10.16 -49.37
CA VAL A 12 29.49 -9.95 -50.28
C VAL A 12 29.66 -10.14 -51.81
N PRO A 13 28.79 -10.88 -52.56
CA PRO A 13 27.43 -10.42 -53.03
C PRO A 13 26.40 -11.56 -53.21
N GLY A 14 25.10 -11.44 -53.50
CA GLY A 14 24.17 -10.40 -53.96
C GLY A 14 23.05 -11.08 -54.78
N GLY A 15 21.79 -10.62 -54.68
CA GLY A 15 20.66 -11.02 -55.56
C GLY A 15 19.30 -10.95 -54.85
N ARG A 16 18.54 -9.83 -54.89
CA ARG A 16 17.54 -9.40 -55.92
C ARG A 16 16.56 -10.52 -56.29
N GLY A 17 15.32 -10.52 -55.78
CA GLY A 17 14.12 -9.78 -56.25
C GLY A 17 12.97 -10.81 -56.25
N SER A 18 11.67 -10.56 -56.05
CA SER A 18 10.82 -9.38 -56.13
C SER A 18 9.54 -9.59 -55.31
N ARG A 19 8.98 -8.46 -54.84
CA ARG A 19 7.57 -8.13 -54.54
C ARG A 19 6.52 -9.25 -54.56
N ASN A 20 5.76 -9.33 -53.46
CA ASN A 20 4.30 -9.39 -53.57
C ASN A 20 3.64 -8.56 -52.46
N HIS A 21 2.68 -7.72 -52.87
CA HIS A 21 1.84 -6.89 -52.00
C HIS A 21 0.75 -7.77 -51.38
N GLN A 22 0.65 -7.80 -50.05
CA GLN A 22 -0.65 -7.96 -49.41
C GLN A 22 -0.65 -7.32 -48.02
N ARG A 23 -1.46 -6.27 -47.89
CA ARG A 23 -1.84 -5.65 -46.61
C ARG A 23 -2.65 -6.65 -45.80
N GLN A 24 -2.34 -6.82 -44.52
CA GLN A 24 -3.27 -7.30 -43.51
C GLN A 24 -3.10 -6.47 -42.24
N ASP A 25 -4.24 -6.13 -41.66
CA ASP A 25 -4.50 -5.02 -40.75
C ASP A 25 -3.91 -5.18 -39.34
N PRO A 26 -3.62 -4.06 -38.63
CA PRO A 26 -3.28 -4.08 -37.23
C PRO A 26 -4.51 -4.47 -36.38
N GLY A 27 -4.35 -5.51 -35.57
CA GLY A 27 -5.36 -5.97 -34.61
C GLY A 27 -5.79 -4.88 -33.61
N PRO A 28 -6.99 -4.99 -33.02
CA PRO A 28 -7.61 -3.89 -32.30
C PRO A 28 -6.83 -3.53 -31.04
N ALA A 29 -6.29 -2.31 -31.05
CA ALA A 29 -5.82 -1.61 -29.88
C ALA A 29 -6.91 -1.59 -28.80
N SER A 30 -6.50 -1.89 -27.56
CA SER A 30 -7.34 -1.84 -26.38
C SER A 30 -7.97 -0.46 -26.20
N GLY A 31 -9.18 -0.29 -26.72
CA GLY A 31 -10.05 0.87 -26.53
C GLY A 31 -10.69 0.85 -25.15
N ARG A 32 -9.90 1.06 -24.10
CA ARG A 32 -10.42 1.58 -22.83
C ARG A 32 -10.47 3.11 -22.95
N ILE A 33 -11.54 3.69 -22.38
CA ILE A 33 -11.71 5.12 -22.07
C ILE A 33 -12.26 6.02 -23.20
N PHE A 34 -13.47 5.80 -23.74
CA PHE A 34 -14.14 6.89 -24.51
C PHE A 34 -15.67 6.98 -24.45
N ALA A 35 -16.39 6.20 -23.61
CA ALA A 35 -17.86 6.27 -23.62
C ALA A 35 -18.50 7.18 -22.55
N ASP A 36 -17.78 7.59 -21.50
CA ASP A 36 -18.36 8.40 -20.40
C ASP A 36 -17.81 9.83 -20.28
N ARG A 37 -16.90 10.23 -21.18
CA ARG A 37 -16.39 11.62 -21.30
C ARG A 37 -16.75 12.30 -22.62
N GLY A 38 -17.63 11.69 -23.43
CA GLY A 38 -17.96 12.19 -24.77
C GLY A 38 -19.18 13.12 -24.84
N SER A 39 -20.14 12.99 -23.91
CA SER A 39 -21.37 13.80 -23.95
C SER A 39 -21.12 15.27 -23.63
N ASP A 40 -20.14 15.54 -22.76
CA ASP A 40 -19.88 16.90 -22.28
C ASP A 40 -18.90 17.65 -23.20
N PHE A 41 -18.33 16.98 -24.22
CA PHE A 41 -17.32 17.55 -25.11
C PHE A 41 -17.79 17.83 -26.54
N LEU A 42 -18.97 17.35 -26.98
CA LEU A 42 -19.40 17.47 -28.38
C LEU A 42 -20.79 18.09 -28.63
N ASP A 43 -21.55 18.50 -27.60
CA ASP A 43 -22.90 19.07 -27.75
C ASP A 43 -23.83 18.24 -28.66
N ILE A 44 -23.77 16.90 -28.52
CA ILE A 44 -24.65 15.97 -29.24
C ILE A 44 -25.57 15.30 -28.23
N ARG A 45 -26.88 15.37 -28.49
CA ARG A 45 -27.90 14.71 -27.67
C ARG A 45 -27.61 13.21 -27.55
N TYR A 46 -27.58 12.70 -26.33
CA TYR A 46 -27.32 11.29 -25.95
C TYR A 46 -28.01 10.23 -26.83
N GLN A 47 -29.20 10.55 -27.36
CA GLN A 47 -29.95 9.67 -28.26
C GLN A 47 -29.23 9.39 -29.60
N HIS A 48 -28.41 10.32 -30.10
CA HIS A 48 -27.64 10.12 -31.33
C HIS A 48 -26.43 9.20 -31.10
N VAL A 49 -25.73 9.37 -29.98
CA VAL A 49 -24.62 8.47 -29.58
C VAL A 49 -25.11 7.03 -29.47
N ARG A 50 -26.29 6.85 -28.86
CA ARG A 50 -26.94 5.53 -28.75
C ARG A 50 -27.25 4.90 -30.10
N LYS A 51 -27.78 5.67 -31.04
CA LYS A 51 -28.12 5.17 -32.39
C LYS A 51 -26.86 4.71 -33.14
N VAL A 52 -25.82 5.53 -33.12
CA VAL A 52 -24.53 5.22 -33.78
C VAL A 52 -23.89 3.96 -33.18
N ALA A 53 -23.94 3.77 -31.86
CA ALA A 53 -23.39 2.59 -31.21
C ALA A 53 -24.13 1.29 -31.58
N VAL A 54 -25.47 1.36 -31.68
CA VAL A 54 -26.31 0.23 -32.09
C VAL A 54 -26.10 -0.10 -33.57
N ASP A 55 -26.03 0.91 -34.44
CA ASP A 55 -25.78 0.74 -35.87
C ASP A 55 -24.36 0.16 -36.14
N ALA A 56 -23.41 0.37 -35.22
CA ALA A 56 -22.07 -0.20 -35.24
C ALA A 56 -21.97 -1.62 -34.62
N GLY A 57 -23.09 -2.20 -34.19
CA GLY A 57 -23.14 -3.56 -33.62
C GLY A 57 -22.70 -3.68 -32.15
N ILE A 58 -22.50 -2.56 -31.46
CA ILE A 58 -22.07 -2.52 -30.05
C ILE A 58 -23.32 -2.58 -29.15
N ASN A 59 -23.78 -3.79 -28.85
CA ASN A 59 -25.05 -4.02 -28.12
C ASN A 59 -24.88 -4.43 -26.64
N GLU A 60 -23.68 -4.84 -26.23
CA GLU A 60 -23.47 -5.47 -24.91
C GLU A 60 -23.49 -4.48 -23.73
N GLY A 61 -23.20 -3.19 -23.97
CA GLY A 61 -23.21 -2.14 -22.94
C GLY A 61 -24.59 -1.53 -22.65
N LEU A 62 -25.67 -2.02 -23.28
CA LEU A 62 -27.02 -1.43 -23.19
C LEU A 62 -27.90 -1.97 -22.05
N GLN A 63 -27.39 -2.89 -21.23
CA GLN A 63 -28.09 -3.33 -20.03
C GLN A 63 -27.98 -2.25 -18.95
N ARG A 64 -29.08 -1.50 -18.73
CA ARG A 64 -29.21 -0.63 -17.56
C ARG A 64 -29.01 -1.47 -16.30
N GLY A 65 -27.93 -1.22 -15.55
CA GLY A 65 -27.80 -1.68 -14.17
C GLY A 65 -26.58 -2.53 -13.82
N ILE A 66 -25.60 -2.72 -14.71
CA ILE A 66 -24.33 -3.34 -14.31
C ILE A 66 -23.25 -2.25 -14.22
N MET A 67 -23.09 -1.68 -13.03
CA MET A 67 -21.79 -1.09 -12.67
C MET A 67 -20.83 -2.27 -12.57
N VAL A 68 -19.94 -2.43 -13.55
CA VAL A 68 -18.71 -3.20 -13.34
C VAL A 68 -17.89 -2.39 -12.36
N LEU A 69 -18.14 -2.58 -11.07
CA LEU A 69 -17.16 -2.21 -10.06
C LEU A 69 -15.86 -2.91 -10.46
N PRO A 70 -14.74 -2.19 -10.64
CA PRO A 70 -13.47 -2.86 -10.84
C PRO A 70 -13.33 -3.85 -9.70
N GLU A 71 -13.09 -5.13 -10.02
CA GLU A 71 -12.84 -6.14 -9.00
C GLU A 71 -11.82 -5.56 -8.03
N PRO A 72 -12.08 -5.59 -6.71
CA PRO A 72 -11.11 -5.12 -5.74
C PRO A 72 -9.85 -5.92 -6.00
N LYS A 73 -8.85 -5.27 -6.60
CA LYS A 73 -7.55 -5.86 -6.84
C LYS A 73 -7.08 -6.31 -5.48
N ALA A 74 -7.05 -7.62 -5.26
CA ALA A 74 -6.61 -8.21 -4.01
C ALA A 74 -5.32 -7.48 -3.59
N PRO A 75 -5.21 -6.99 -2.34
CA PRO A 75 -4.01 -6.31 -1.92
C PRO A 75 -2.83 -7.22 -2.27
N ALA A 76 -1.89 -6.69 -3.06
CA ALA A 76 -0.70 -7.42 -3.42
C ALA A 76 -0.12 -7.94 -2.11
N ARG A 77 0.00 -9.26 -1.95
CA ARG A 77 0.50 -9.89 -0.72
C ARG A 77 1.82 -9.22 -0.36
N VAL A 78 1.82 -8.30 0.61
CA VAL A 78 3.04 -7.61 0.99
C VAL A 78 3.85 -8.61 1.79
N ARG A 79 5.12 -8.73 1.41
CA ARG A 79 6.11 -9.68 1.92
C ARG A 79 6.21 -9.55 3.44
N GLU A 80 6.60 -10.63 4.12
CA GLU A 80 6.71 -10.75 5.60
C GLU A 80 7.58 -9.68 6.29
N ASP A 81 8.22 -8.81 5.51
CA ASP A 81 9.02 -7.67 5.93
C ASP A 81 8.60 -6.41 5.16
N VAL A 82 7.52 -5.76 5.60
CA VAL A 82 7.24 -4.41 5.10
C VAL A 82 8.27 -3.48 5.69
N ALA A 83 9.15 -2.99 4.82
CA ALA A 83 10.20 -2.05 5.16
C ALA A 83 9.59 -0.73 5.66
N ILE A 84 10.22 -0.17 6.69
CA ILE A 84 9.80 1.07 7.32
C ILE A 84 9.78 2.26 6.33
N ASP A 85 10.58 2.22 5.27
CA ASP A 85 10.64 3.26 4.24
C ASP A 85 9.26 3.57 3.65
N VAL A 86 8.40 2.55 3.48
CA VAL A 86 7.01 2.73 3.00
C VAL A 86 6.20 3.63 3.92
N LEU A 87 6.36 3.50 5.24
CA LEU A 87 5.65 4.35 6.19
C LEU A 87 6.28 5.74 6.28
N VAL A 88 7.62 5.84 6.21
CA VAL A 88 8.33 7.12 6.23
C VAL A 88 7.94 7.97 5.03
N ASP A 89 7.90 7.39 3.83
CA ASP A 89 7.44 8.05 2.61
C ASP A 89 5.96 8.48 2.71
N ALA A 90 5.16 7.74 3.50
CA ALA A 90 3.76 8.06 3.79
C ALA A 90 3.58 9.09 4.92
N GLY A 91 4.66 9.63 5.49
CA GLY A 91 4.63 10.68 6.51
C GLY A 91 4.73 10.19 7.96
N PHE A 92 5.14 8.95 8.21
CA PHE A 92 5.54 8.53 9.55
C PHE A 92 6.90 9.12 9.92
N THR A 93 7.03 9.55 11.17
CA THR A 93 8.28 10.10 11.71
C THR A 93 8.78 9.24 12.86
N LEU A 94 10.11 9.05 12.96
CA LEU A 94 10.72 8.39 14.11
C LEU A 94 10.47 9.22 15.37
N LEU A 95 9.84 8.59 16.37
CA LEU A 95 9.67 9.17 17.70
C LEU A 95 10.87 8.90 18.59
N GLY A 96 11.41 7.67 18.52
CA GLY A 96 12.45 7.16 19.39
C GLY A 96 12.40 5.63 19.43
N SER A 97 12.94 5.02 20.46
CA SER A 97 13.04 3.57 20.58
C SER A 97 12.69 3.13 22.01
N TRP A 98 12.28 1.88 22.15
CA TRP A 98 12.19 1.24 23.46
C TRP A 98 13.59 1.02 24.03
N VAL A 99 13.72 1.17 25.36
CA VAL A 99 14.98 0.96 26.09
C VAL A 99 14.73 0.15 27.35
N SER A 100 15.72 -0.64 27.74
CA SER A 100 15.72 -1.31 29.05
C SER A 100 15.98 -0.31 30.17
N THR A 101 15.26 -0.48 31.28
CA THR A 101 15.36 0.34 32.49
C THR A 101 15.30 -0.58 33.71
N GLU A 102 15.65 -0.07 34.89
CA GLU A 102 15.53 -0.84 36.14
C GLU A 102 14.09 -1.30 36.44
N ALA A 103 13.09 -0.56 35.94
CA ALA A 103 11.67 -0.84 36.16
C ALA A 103 11.00 -1.62 35.01
N GLY A 104 11.78 -2.19 34.08
CA GLY A 104 11.28 -2.83 32.86
C GLY A 104 11.62 -2.01 31.63
N ILE A 105 10.65 -1.73 30.76
CA ILE A 105 10.89 -0.97 29.51
C ILE A 105 10.52 0.52 29.65
N GLY A 106 11.24 1.37 28.92
CA GLY A 106 11.00 2.80 28.79
C GLY A 106 11.07 3.27 27.33
N VAL A 107 10.71 4.52 27.05
CA VAL A 107 10.89 5.14 25.72
C VAL A 107 12.02 6.16 25.81
N SER A 108 12.93 6.16 24.83
CA SER A 108 14.12 7.03 24.81
C SER A 108 13.79 8.52 24.74
N VAL A 109 12.63 8.88 24.18
CA VAL A 109 12.17 10.26 24.00
C VAL A 109 10.77 10.44 24.59
N ARG A 110 10.49 11.64 25.12
CA ARG A 110 9.15 12.00 25.58
C ARG A 110 8.17 12.01 24.40
N ALA A 111 7.19 11.11 24.45
CA ALA A 111 6.15 11.03 23.43
C ALA A 111 5.16 12.22 23.47
N PRO A 112 4.66 12.66 22.30
CA PRO A 112 3.70 13.76 22.19
C PRO A 112 2.29 13.38 22.72
N ARG A 113 1.43 14.40 22.85
CA ARG A 113 0.05 14.23 23.37
C ARG A 113 -0.98 13.99 22.28
N ASP A 114 -0.59 14.09 21.02
CA ASP A 114 -1.45 13.98 19.85
C ASP A 114 -1.98 12.55 19.66
N PRO A 115 -3.24 12.39 19.22
CA PRO A 115 -3.74 11.11 18.76
C PRO A 115 -3.12 10.75 17.41
N GLY A 116 -3.16 9.46 17.05
CA GLY A 116 -2.66 9.01 15.76
C GLY A 116 -2.36 7.52 15.71
N VAL A 117 -1.63 7.14 14.67
CA VAL A 117 -1.16 5.78 14.41
C VAL A 117 0.33 5.69 14.76
N TYR A 118 0.75 4.56 15.30
CA TYR A 118 2.16 4.27 15.56
C TYR A 118 2.52 2.86 15.12
N ALA A 119 3.80 2.68 14.83
CA ALA A 119 4.38 1.39 14.46
C ALA A 119 5.57 1.05 15.36
N PHE A 120 5.72 -0.24 15.70
CA PHE A 120 6.97 -0.77 16.25
C PHE A 120 7.75 -1.48 15.16
N VAL A 121 9.04 -1.18 15.09
CA VAL A 121 9.92 -1.62 14.00
C VAL A 121 11.15 -2.27 14.62
N VAL A 122 11.54 -3.43 14.09
CA VAL A 122 12.77 -4.12 14.49
C VAL A 122 13.55 -4.46 13.24
N GLY A 123 14.81 -4.00 13.16
CA GLY A 123 15.67 -4.24 12.00
C GLY A 123 15.09 -3.70 10.69
N GLY A 124 14.35 -2.60 10.73
CA GLY A 124 13.69 -2.00 9.56
C GLY A 124 12.35 -2.64 9.16
N SER A 125 11.96 -3.77 9.74
CA SER A 125 10.66 -4.41 9.46
C SER A 125 9.58 -3.98 10.46
N VAL A 126 8.41 -3.58 9.96
CA VAL A 126 7.24 -3.27 10.79
C VAL A 126 6.74 -4.54 11.49
N LYS A 127 6.74 -4.53 12.84
CA LYS A 127 6.31 -5.67 13.66
C LYS A 127 4.94 -5.48 14.30
N TYR A 128 4.57 -4.24 14.62
CA TYR A 128 3.28 -3.91 15.21
C TYR A 128 2.76 -2.58 14.67
N ILE A 129 1.44 -2.47 14.51
CA ILE A 129 0.73 -1.22 14.26
C ILE A 129 -0.37 -1.06 15.30
N GLY A 130 -0.52 0.16 15.83
CA GLY A 130 -1.65 0.49 16.67
C GLY A 130 -2.07 1.95 16.56
N LEU A 131 -3.26 2.24 17.06
CA LEU A 131 -3.79 3.60 17.18
C LEU A 131 -3.85 4.07 18.65
N THR A 132 -3.86 5.39 18.84
CA THR A 132 -4.26 6.01 20.10
C THR A 132 -5.17 7.21 19.86
N LYS A 133 -6.27 7.26 20.63
CA LYS A 133 -7.14 8.45 20.72
C LYS A 133 -6.74 9.38 21.87
N SER A 134 -5.95 8.89 22.81
CA SER A 134 -5.64 9.58 24.08
C SER A 134 -4.23 10.16 24.14
N GLY A 135 -3.53 10.17 23.01
CA GLY A 135 -2.15 10.62 22.90
C GLY A 135 -1.14 9.49 22.86
N PHE A 136 -0.04 9.69 22.15
CA PHE A 136 1.10 8.76 22.12
C PHE A 136 1.71 8.56 23.51
N HIS A 137 1.89 9.63 24.30
CA HIS A 137 2.43 9.54 25.66
C HIS A 137 1.73 8.52 26.55
N ARG A 138 0.39 8.56 26.59
CA ARG A 138 -0.41 7.65 27.40
C ARG A 138 -0.34 6.22 26.84
N ARG A 139 -0.32 6.08 25.52
CA ARG A 139 -0.24 4.75 24.89
C ARG A 139 1.10 4.08 25.15
N MET A 140 2.21 4.81 25.05
CA MET A 140 3.54 4.31 25.40
C MET A 140 3.63 3.97 26.89
N TYR A 141 3.12 4.83 27.77
CA TYR A 141 3.07 4.52 29.21
C TYR A 141 2.30 3.23 29.51
N ASN A 142 1.18 2.98 28.84
CA ASN A 142 0.40 1.74 29.02
C ASN A 142 1.19 0.49 28.60
N TYR A 143 2.14 0.60 27.68
CA TYR A 143 3.04 -0.51 27.36
C TYR A 143 4.13 -0.68 28.42
N GLN A 144 4.64 0.41 29.00
CA GLN A 144 5.62 0.34 30.10
C GLN A 144 5.03 -0.28 31.36
N LYS A 145 3.81 0.12 31.72
CA LYS A 145 3.10 -0.28 32.94
C LYS A 145 1.69 -0.77 32.60
N PRO A 146 1.56 -1.96 32.00
CA PRO A 146 0.27 -2.48 31.61
C PRO A 146 -0.61 -2.77 32.82
N GLY A 147 -1.87 -2.32 32.77
CA GLY A 147 -2.88 -2.71 33.76
C GLY A 147 -3.29 -4.18 33.59
N SER A 148 -3.86 -4.78 34.63
CA SER A 148 -4.25 -6.21 34.67
C SER A 148 -5.23 -6.64 33.56
N THR A 149 -6.04 -5.71 33.04
CA THR A 149 -7.00 -5.97 31.96
C THR A 149 -6.44 -5.68 30.57
N GLN A 150 -5.27 -5.05 30.46
CA GLN A 150 -4.68 -4.59 29.20
C GLN A 150 -3.86 -5.69 28.53
N ARG A 151 -4.50 -6.80 28.13
CA ARG A 151 -3.84 -8.00 27.56
C ARG A 151 -2.87 -7.70 26.41
N THR A 152 -3.25 -6.80 25.48
CA THR A 152 -2.37 -6.41 24.37
C THR A 152 -1.12 -5.69 24.88
N SER A 153 -1.26 -4.85 25.89
CA SER A 153 -0.12 -4.14 26.47
C SER A 153 0.80 -5.06 27.25
N GLN A 154 0.25 -6.04 27.99
CA GLN A 154 1.04 -7.06 28.69
C GLN A 154 1.89 -7.87 27.70
N ARG A 155 1.23 -8.43 26.67
CA ARG A 155 1.92 -9.19 25.64
C ARG A 155 2.99 -8.37 24.91
N LEU A 156 2.69 -7.12 24.54
CA LEU A 156 3.69 -6.28 23.86
C LEU A 156 4.81 -5.86 24.80
N ASN A 157 4.55 -5.66 26.09
CA ASN A 157 5.60 -5.43 27.08
C ASN A 157 6.57 -6.62 27.15
N GLU A 158 6.04 -7.85 27.22
CA GLU A 158 6.82 -9.09 27.22
C GLU A 158 7.68 -9.20 25.95
N ILE A 159 7.06 -9.08 24.76
CA ILE A 159 7.77 -9.16 23.47
C ILE A 159 8.86 -8.10 23.37
N ILE A 160 8.59 -6.85 23.73
CA ILE A 160 9.58 -5.77 23.69
C ILE A 160 10.73 -6.07 24.66
N THR A 161 10.43 -6.54 25.86
CA THR A 161 11.44 -6.91 26.86
C THR A 161 12.37 -8.00 26.33
N GLU A 162 11.81 -9.04 25.68
CA GLU A 162 12.58 -10.11 25.05
C GLU A 162 13.50 -9.59 23.94
N GLN A 163 12.97 -8.73 23.05
CA GLN A 163 13.77 -8.11 21.98
C GLN A 163 14.94 -7.30 22.53
N LEU A 164 14.70 -6.50 23.57
CA LEU A 164 15.75 -5.73 24.23
C LEU A 164 16.78 -6.64 24.94
N GLY A 165 16.33 -7.76 25.51
CA GLY A 165 17.19 -8.75 26.16
C GLY A 165 18.19 -9.42 25.22
N ILE A 166 17.84 -9.55 23.93
CA ILE A 166 18.76 -10.04 22.88
C ILE A 166 19.55 -8.92 22.20
N GLY A 167 19.45 -7.68 22.69
CA GLY A 167 20.15 -6.51 22.15
C GLY A 167 19.54 -5.92 20.89
N ALA A 168 18.30 -6.30 20.53
CA ALA A 168 17.61 -5.70 19.40
C ALA A 168 17.12 -4.28 19.73
N VAL A 169 17.07 -3.42 18.71
CA VAL A 169 16.47 -2.09 18.81
C VAL A 169 15.03 -2.17 18.32
N VAL A 170 14.10 -1.70 19.16
CA VAL A 170 12.69 -1.59 18.81
C VAL A 170 12.33 -0.12 18.64
N ASP A 171 12.31 0.35 17.40
CA ASP A 171 11.98 1.73 17.06
C ASP A 171 10.47 1.97 17.06
N ILE A 172 10.11 3.22 17.33
CA ILE A 172 8.73 3.70 17.37
C ILE A 172 8.58 4.79 16.34
N TYR A 173 7.71 4.56 15.36
CA TYR A 173 7.32 5.55 14.37
C TYR A 173 5.89 6.00 14.64
N ILE A 174 5.60 7.27 14.40
CA ILE A 174 4.27 7.88 14.63
C ILE A 174 3.80 8.67 13.41
N ALA A 175 2.48 8.70 13.20
CA ALA A 175 1.81 9.57 12.26
C ALA A 175 0.51 10.10 12.88
N ALA A 176 0.29 11.40 12.76
CA ALA A 176 -0.93 12.08 13.21
C ALA A 176 -1.66 12.65 11.97
N PRO A 177 -2.42 11.82 11.23
CA PRO A 177 -3.14 12.30 10.06
C PRO A 177 -4.17 13.37 10.47
N PRO A 178 -4.41 14.37 9.62
CA PRO A 178 -5.38 15.43 9.92
C PRO A 178 -6.78 14.85 10.09
N ALA A 179 -7.61 15.57 10.85
CA ALA A 179 -9.04 15.31 10.88
C ALA A 179 -9.64 15.60 9.50
N LEU A 180 -10.58 14.76 9.07
CA LEU A 180 -11.34 14.97 7.83
C LEU A 180 -12.82 15.00 8.13
N GLU A 181 -13.59 15.53 7.19
CA GLU A 181 -15.04 15.54 7.22
C GLU A 181 -15.61 14.95 5.94
N TRP A 182 -16.77 14.31 6.05
CA TRP A 182 -17.58 13.85 4.93
C TRP A 182 -19.00 14.38 5.11
N ASN A 183 -19.40 15.34 4.27
CA ASN A 183 -20.70 16.02 4.36
C ASN A 183 -20.99 16.59 5.76
N GLY A 184 -19.98 17.17 6.41
CA GLY A 184 -20.08 17.73 7.77
C GLY A 184 -20.04 16.70 8.90
N LEU A 185 -19.83 15.41 8.59
CA LEU A 185 -19.62 14.36 9.61
C LEU A 185 -18.12 14.10 9.81
N PRO A 186 -17.64 13.96 11.05
CA PRO A 186 -16.22 13.75 11.33
C PRO A 186 -15.78 12.36 10.88
N VAL A 187 -14.63 12.30 10.20
CA VAL A 187 -13.97 11.06 9.78
C VAL A 187 -12.73 10.83 10.63
N HIS A 188 -12.69 9.70 11.34
CA HIS A 188 -11.53 9.27 12.12
C HIS A 188 -10.46 8.66 11.22
N THR A 189 -9.69 9.51 10.55
CA THR A 189 -8.61 9.13 9.62
C THR A 189 -7.61 8.14 10.22
N ALA A 190 -7.19 8.36 11.46
CA ALA A 190 -6.26 7.46 12.15
C ALA A 190 -6.79 6.02 12.32
N VAL A 191 -8.11 5.84 12.50
CA VAL A 191 -8.73 4.51 12.64
C VAL A 191 -8.74 3.78 11.30
N GLY A 192 -9.11 4.50 10.23
CA GLY A 192 -9.07 3.96 8.87
C GLY A 192 -7.64 3.60 8.45
N LEU A 193 -6.68 4.48 8.73
CA LEU A 193 -5.27 4.24 8.43
C LEU A 193 -4.71 3.03 9.19
N GLU A 194 -4.96 2.90 10.50
CA GLU A 194 -4.53 1.72 11.27
C GLU A 194 -5.09 0.43 10.67
N SER A 195 -6.40 0.39 10.39
CA SER A 195 -7.06 -0.80 9.85
C SER A 195 -6.49 -1.20 8.49
N ALA A 196 -6.34 -0.23 7.58
CA ALA A 196 -5.79 -0.47 6.24
C ALA A 196 -4.33 -0.92 6.29
N LEU A 197 -3.51 -0.34 7.19
CA LEU A 197 -2.12 -0.76 7.34
C LEU A 197 -2.01 -2.17 7.95
N ILE A 198 -2.83 -2.51 8.94
CA ILE A 198 -2.86 -3.88 9.50
C ILE A 198 -3.27 -4.88 8.41
N GLU A 199 -4.29 -4.57 7.61
CA GLU A 199 -4.73 -5.43 6.51
C GLU A 199 -3.62 -5.61 5.46
N MET A 200 -2.99 -4.51 5.03
CA MET A 200 -1.95 -4.50 4.02
C MET A 200 -0.66 -5.20 4.47
N ILE A 201 -0.24 -4.97 5.71
CA ILE A 201 1.09 -5.37 6.23
C ILE A 201 1.03 -6.71 6.96
N GLN A 202 -0.10 -7.05 7.56
CA GLN A 202 -0.25 -8.20 8.46
C GLN A 202 0.88 -8.30 9.50
N PRO A 203 1.14 -7.25 10.32
CA PRO A 203 2.31 -7.25 11.18
C PRO A 203 2.28 -8.42 12.16
N PRO A 204 3.41 -9.13 12.38
CA PRO A 204 3.43 -10.37 13.15
C PRO A 204 3.01 -10.21 14.62
N TRP A 205 3.12 -9.00 15.18
CA TRP A 205 2.70 -8.75 16.56
C TRP A 205 1.26 -8.23 16.66
N ASN A 206 0.56 -8.01 15.55
CA ASN A 206 -0.87 -7.73 15.54
C ASN A 206 -1.64 -9.05 15.63
N LYS A 207 -2.61 -9.14 16.56
CA LYS A 207 -3.56 -10.25 16.53
C LYS A 207 -4.56 -9.96 15.43
N MET A 208 -4.54 -10.77 14.38
CA MET A 208 -5.59 -10.73 13.38
C MET A 208 -6.88 -11.24 14.03
N GLY A 209 -7.95 -10.45 13.96
CA GLY A 209 -9.27 -10.94 14.31
C GLY A 209 -9.55 -12.16 13.45
N VAL A 210 -10.02 -13.27 14.05
CA VAL A 210 -10.55 -14.41 13.30
C VAL A 210 -11.84 -13.93 12.63
N GLY A 211 -11.68 -13.29 11.49
CA GLY A 211 -12.70 -12.62 10.72
C GLY A 211 -12.55 -13.02 9.27
N VAL A 212 -12.88 -14.28 9.00
CA VAL A 212 -13.64 -14.68 7.81
C VAL A 212 -13.09 -14.11 6.50
N LEU A 213 -12.01 -14.73 6.00
CA LEU A 213 -11.92 -15.00 4.57
C LEU A 213 -13.07 -15.98 4.27
N LEU A 214 -14.24 -15.47 3.90
CA LEU A 214 -15.19 -16.28 3.13
C LEU A 214 -14.73 -16.21 1.68
N GLU A 215 -14.60 -17.41 1.14
CA GLU A 215 -14.25 -17.78 -0.23
C GLU A 215 -15.14 -17.11 -1.28
#